data_AF-A0A843BZA7-F1
#
_entry.id   AF-A0A843BZA7-F1
#
_cell.length_a   1.000
_cell.length_b   1.000
_cell.length_c   1.000
_cell.angle_alpha   90.00
_cell.angle_beta   90.00
_cell.angle_gamma   90.00
#
_symmetry.space_group_name_H-M   'P 1'
#
loop_
_entity.id
_entity.type
_entity.pdbx_description
1 polymer ?
#
loop_
_entity_poly.entity_id
_entity_poly.type
_entity_poly.pdbx_seq_one_letter_code
_entity_poly.pdbx_strand_id
1 'polypeptide(L)'
;WYALAYLWCGEKQDETYTYGSRIREPVDQVEEAIKRYIEEKRDRQVTLAVRLPEDIKKRLKSERHEPPCLSIIDTEILDDKMHLTCYFRSWDAYAGLPANIAGLQIFNEAFVSEINTRGNMSLKTGKLVFHSKNCHIYNRQNKLVKELLRPEKTKK
;
A
#
# COMPACT_ATOMS: atom_id res chain seq x y z
N TRP A 1 14.91 -3.00 -2.14
CA TRP A 1 15.51 -2.15 -1.10
C TRP A 1 14.56 -1.00 -0.72
N TYR A 2 14.25 -0.05 -1.60
CA TYR A 2 13.37 1.11 -1.30
C TYR A 2 11.93 0.72 -0.88
N ALA A 3 11.31 -0.27 -1.54
CA ALA A 3 9.95 -0.71 -1.20
C ALA A 3 9.82 -1.34 0.20
N LEU A 4 10.84 -2.09 0.65
CA LEU A 4 10.89 -2.62 2.01
C LEU A 4 11.07 -1.49 3.04
N ALA A 5 11.93 -0.50 2.77
CA ALA A 5 12.12 0.62 3.66
C ALA A 5 10.85 1.48 3.86
N TYR A 6 9.97 1.55 2.85
CA TYR A 6 8.79 2.44 2.86
C TYR A 6 7.50 1.78 3.38
N LEU A 7 7.38 0.46 3.21
CA LEU A 7 6.17 -0.30 3.58
C LEU A 7 6.40 -1.26 4.74
N TRP A 8 7.64 -1.71 4.96
CA TRP A 8 7.99 -2.71 5.97
C TRP A 8 8.80 -2.13 7.12
N CYS A 9 9.74 -1.22 6.82
CA CYS A 9 10.57 -0.55 7.82
C CYS A 9 9.94 0.79 8.23
N GLY A 10 9.92 1.08 9.53
CA GLY A 10 9.43 2.36 10.06
C GLY A 10 10.43 3.52 9.93
N GLU A 11 11.55 3.32 9.22
CA GLU A 11 12.61 4.33 9.15
C GLU A 11 12.23 5.50 8.23
N LYS A 12 12.16 6.68 8.82
CA LYS A 12 11.84 7.95 8.16
C LYS A 12 13.08 8.48 7.46
N GLN A 13 13.00 8.70 6.16
CA GLN A 13 13.98 9.50 5.40
C GLN A 13 13.24 10.71 4.83
N ASP A 14 13.48 11.91 5.41
CA ASP A 14 12.98 13.25 5.05
C ASP A 14 11.46 13.44 4.82
N GLU A 15 10.68 12.39 5.00
CA GLU A 15 9.23 12.40 4.89
C GLU A 15 8.58 12.35 6.27
N THR A 16 7.47 13.07 6.42
CA THR A 16 6.76 13.16 7.70
C THR A 16 6.20 11.79 8.15
N TYR A 17 6.05 10.83 7.23
CA TYR A 17 5.58 9.45 7.46
C TYR A 17 6.02 8.49 6.34
N THR A 18 6.03 7.20 6.65
CA THR A 18 5.98 6.10 5.66
C THR A 18 4.65 5.35 5.80
N TYR A 19 4.16 4.65 4.77
CA TYR A 19 2.94 3.84 4.92
C TYR A 19 3.11 2.76 5.99
N GLY A 20 4.30 2.13 6.06
CA GLY A 20 4.64 1.18 7.12
C GLY A 20 4.49 1.79 8.51
N SER A 21 5.00 3.00 8.73
CA SER A 21 4.87 3.66 10.04
C SER A 21 3.40 3.89 10.45
N ARG A 22 2.49 4.13 9.50
CA ARG A 22 1.07 4.40 9.78
C ARG A 22 0.26 3.15 10.13
N ILE A 23 0.65 2.00 9.58
CA ILE A 23 -0.01 0.72 9.88
C ILE A 23 0.63 -0.01 11.07
N ARG A 24 1.79 0.45 11.53
CA ARG A 24 2.51 -0.09 12.71
C ARG A 24 2.31 0.75 13.97
N GLU A 25 2.06 2.06 13.84
CA GLU A 25 1.91 2.99 14.96
C GLU A 25 0.71 3.93 14.76
N PRO A 26 -0.07 4.24 15.81
CA PRO A 26 0.10 3.87 17.22
C PRO A 26 -0.38 2.45 17.58
N VAL A 27 -0.92 1.73 16.59
CA VAL A 27 -1.38 0.34 16.74
C VAL A 27 -0.68 -0.46 15.65
N ASP A 28 -0.09 -1.60 16.01
CA ASP A 28 0.44 -2.54 15.03
C ASP A 28 -0.70 -3.32 14.39
N GLN A 29 -1.34 -2.68 13.41
CA GLN A 29 -2.48 -3.22 12.67
C GLN A 29 -2.06 -4.46 11.86
N VAL A 30 -0.79 -4.57 11.47
CA VAL A 30 -0.27 -5.74 10.74
C VAL A 30 -0.21 -6.95 11.66
N GLU A 31 0.38 -6.81 12.86
CA GLU A 31 0.43 -7.89 13.85
C GLU A 31 -0.98 -8.33 14.27
N GLU A 32 -1.88 -7.38 14.49
CA GLU A 32 -3.27 -7.69 14.84
C GLU A 32 -4.00 -8.42 13.70
N ALA A 33 -3.80 -7.98 12.46
CA ALA A 33 -4.37 -8.65 11.30
C ALA A 33 -3.85 -10.09 11.14
N ILE A 34 -2.55 -10.35 11.40
CA ILE A 34 -2.00 -11.71 11.38
C ILE A 34 -2.73 -12.58 12.41
N LYS A 35 -2.84 -12.13 13.66
CA LYS A 35 -3.53 -12.88 14.72
C LYS A 35 -4.97 -13.20 14.35
N ARG A 36 -5.70 -12.20 13.86
CA ARG A 36 -7.09 -12.34 13.43
C ARG A 36 -7.25 -13.38 12.32
N TYR A 37 -6.38 -13.39 11.32
CA TYR A 37 -6.47 -14.40 10.26
C TYR A 37 -6.07 -15.82 10.69
N ILE A 38 -5.21 -15.95 11.70
CA ILE A 38 -4.89 -17.24 12.31
C ILE A 38 -6.09 -17.78 13.11
N GLU A 39 -6.79 -16.90 13.83
CA GLU A 39 -7.99 -17.24 14.61
C GLU A 39 -9.20 -17.51 13.70
N GLU A 40 -9.47 -16.61 12.76
CA GLU A 40 -10.59 -16.68 11.83
C GLU A 40 -10.12 -16.34 10.40
N LYS A 41 -9.88 -17.38 9.61
CA LYS A 41 -9.43 -17.27 8.22
C LYS A 41 -10.33 -16.40 7.33
N ARG A 42 -11.64 -16.38 7.58
CA ARG A 42 -12.63 -15.65 6.76
C ARG A 42 -13.13 -14.37 7.44
N ASP A 43 -12.32 -13.80 8.34
CA ASP A 43 -12.65 -12.54 8.99
C ASP A 43 -12.71 -11.40 7.97
N ARG A 44 -13.92 -10.85 7.79
CA ARG A 44 -14.22 -9.78 6.83
C ARG A 44 -14.03 -8.37 7.40
N GLN A 45 -13.52 -8.25 8.62
CA GLN A 45 -13.38 -6.98 9.32
C GLN A 45 -11.90 -6.53 9.40
N VAL A 46 -10.98 -7.27 8.77
CA VAL A 46 -9.55 -6.99 8.82
C VAL A 46 -9.20 -5.92 7.79
N THR A 47 -9.26 -4.66 8.22
CA THR A 47 -8.95 -3.48 7.41
C THR A 47 -7.85 -2.65 8.06
N LEU A 48 -6.82 -2.28 7.30
CA LEU A 48 -5.72 -1.44 7.75
C LEU A 48 -5.96 0.02 7.35
N ALA A 49 -6.06 0.91 8.34
CA ALA A 49 -6.20 2.34 8.14
C ALA A 49 -4.83 3.02 8.07
N VAL A 50 -4.49 3.61 6.92
CA VAL A 50 -3.25 4.36 6.71
C VAL A 50 -3.43 5.84 7.03
N ARG A 51 -4.59 6.40 6.67
CA ARG A 51 -4.97 7.75 7.07
C ARG A 51 -5.63 7.75 8.43
N LEU A 52 -5.25 8.70 9.26
CA LEU A 52 -5.85 8.94 10.59
C LEU A 52 -6.68 10.23 10.58
N PRO A 53 -7.60 10.42 11.53
CA PRO A 53 -8.45 11.63 11.59
C PRO A 53 -7.65 12.94 11.56
N GLU A 54 -6.45 12.96 12.14
CA GLU A 54 -5.58 14.14 12.18
C GLU A 54 -5.08 14.58 10.80
N ASP A 55 -5.12 13.70 9.79
CA ASP A 55 -4.73 13.98 8.41
C ASP A 55 -5.66 14.95 7.69
N ILE A 56 -6.72 15.41 8.36
CA ILE A 56 -7.54 16.53 7.88
C ILE A 56 -6.83 17.88 8.10
N LYS A 57 -5.91 17.97 9.08
CA LYS A 57 -5.21 19.20 9.42
C LYS A 57 -4.15 19.49 8.37
N LYS A 58 -4.04 20.76 7.96
CA LYS A 58 -2.98 21.23 7.03
C LYS A 58 -1.61 21.36 7.68
N ARG A 59 -1.55 21.30 9.01
CA ARG A 59 -0.34 21.39 9.81
C ARG A 59 -0.44 20.42 10.98
N LEU A 60 0.65 19.73 11.26
CA LEU A 60 0.82 18.92 12.47
C LEU A 60 2.04 19.49 13.21
N LYS A 61 1.88 19.80 14.49
CA LYS A 61 2.85 20.59 15.26
C LYS A 61 3.18 21.90 14.52
N SER A 62 4.46 22.20 14.32
CA SER A 62 4.95 23.39 13.60
C SER A 62 5.12 23.20 12.09
N GLU A 63 4.85 22.00 11.56
CA GLU A 63 5.18 21.63 10.19
C GLU A 63 3.95 21.62 9.28
N ARG A 64 4.16 21.86 7.98
CA ARG A 64 3.14 21.64 6.95
C ARG A 64 2.90 20.13 6.86
N HIS A 65 1.63 19.73 6.88
CA HIS A 65 1.24 18.34 6.76
C HIS A 65 0.75 18.02 5.36
N GLU A 66 1.35 17.02 4.74
CA GLU A 66 0.86 16.42 3.50
C GLU A 66 0.30 15.02 3.83
N PRO A 67 -1.02 14.81 3.78
CA PRO A 67 -1.59 13.56 4.26
C PRO A 67 -1.26 12.36 3.34
N PRO A 68 -1.27 11.12 3.84
CA PRO A 68 -1.09 9.91 3.01
C PRO A 68 -1.98 9.87 1.77
N CYS A 69 -1.43 9.43 0.64
CA CYS A 69 -2.19 9.21 -0.61
C CYS A 69 -3.00 7.90 -0.52
N LEU A 70 -2.35 6.81 -0.12
CA LEU A 70 -3.02 5.57 0.30
C LEU A 70 -3.78 5.84 1.59
N SER A 71 -5.06 5.46 1.62
CA SER A 71 -5.94 5.72 2.77
C SER A 71 -6.27 4.45 3.53
N ILE A 72 -6.59 3.37 2.84
CA ILE A 72 -7.01 2.09 3.42
C ILE A 72 -6.42 0.96 2.60
N ILE A 73 -6.00 -0.11 3.28
CA ILE A 73 -5.72 -1.44 2.71
C ILE A 73 -6.74 -2.38 3.34
N ASP A 74 -7.75 -2.77 2.58
CA ASP A 74 -8.74 -3.75 3.01
C ASP A 74 -8.29 -5.14 2.58
N THR A 75 -8.43 -6.13 3.45
CA THR A 75 -7.84 -7.46 3.23
C THR A 75 -8.91 -8.53 3.34
N GLU A 76 -8.81 -9.57 2.53
CA GLU A 76 -9.71 -10.73 2.61
C GLU A 76 -9.00 -12.00 2.12
N ILE A 77 -9.22 -13.13 2.80
CA ILE A 77 -8.82 -14.44 2.29
C ILE A 77 -10.02 -15.10 1.60
N LEU A 78 -9.89 -15.31 0.29
CA LEU A 78 -10.87 -16.03 -0.53
C LEU A 78 -10.14 -17.06 -1.39
N ASP A 79 -10.69 -18.28 -1.48
CA ASP A 79 -10.10 -19.39 -2.25
C ASP A 79 -8.59 -19.60 -1.97
N ASP A 80 -8.22 -19.60 -0.68
CA ASP A 80 -6.86 -19.74 -0.17
C ASP A 80 -5.87 -18.67 -0.67
N LYS A 81 -6.39 -17.50 -1.05
CA LYS A 81 -5.60 -16.37 -1.53
C LYS A 81 -5.89 -15.11 -0.72
N MET A 82 -4.85 -14.39 -0.35
CA MET A 82 -4.94 -13.07 0.29
C MET A 82 -5.12 -11.98 -0.76
N HIS A 83 -6.31 -11.40 -0.79
CA HIS A 83 -6.68 -10.29 -1.64
C HIS A 83 -6.49 -8.97 -0.89
N LEU A 84 -5.98 -7.94 -1.57
CA LEU A 84 -5.93 -6.59 -1.04
C LEU A 84 -6.79 -5.67 -1.92
N THR A 85 -7.67 -4.90 -1.29
CA THR A 85 -8.41 -3.81 -1.91
C THR A 85 -7.91 -2.49 -1.31
N CYS A 86 -7.21 -1.71 -2.12
CA CYS A 86 -6.55 -0.48 -1.68
C CYS A 86 -7.30 0.75 -2.20
N TYR A 87 -7.47 1.75 -1.35
CA TYR A 87 -8.07 3.04 -1.73
C TYR A 87 -7.06 4.19 -1.63
N PHE A 88 -6.82 4.86 -2.76
CA PHE A 88 -6.00 6.05 -2.89
C PHE A 88 -6.89 7.28 -3.08
N ARG A 89 -6.70 8.33 -2.25
CA ARG A 89 -7.43 9.60 -2.43
C ARG A 89 -6.89 10.45 -3.59
N SER A 90 -5.66 10.19 -3.98
CA SER A 90 -4.86 10.94 -4.95
C SER A 90 -3.71 10.04 -5.36
N TRP A 91 -3.44 9.92 -6.66
CA TRP A 91 -2.39 9.04 -7.16
C TRP A 91 -1.71 9.62 -8.38
N ASP A 92 -0.39 9.81 -8.28
CA ASP A 92 0.46 10.11 -9.44
C ASP A 92 0.58 8.85 -10.30
N ALA A 93 -0.08 8.85 -11.46
CA ALA A 93 -0.18 7.70 -12.35
C ALA A 93 1.15 7.33 -13.03
N TYR A 94 2.10 8.27 -13.12
CA TYR A 94 3.37 8.03 -13.78
C TYR A 94 4.46 7.61 -12.78
N ALA A 95 4.72 8.45 -11.77
CA ALA A 95 5.83 8.22 -10.85
C ALA A 95 5.43 7.40 -9.61
N GLY A 96 4.21 7.58 -9.11
CA GLY A 96 3.76 6.96 -7.87
C GLY A 96 3.19 5.55 -8.07
N LEU A 97 2.31 5.40 -9.06
CA LEU A 97 1.54 4.18 -9.29
C LEU A 97 2.40 2.92 -9.43
N PRO A 98 3.42 2.86 -10.31
CA PRO A 98 4.22 1.65 -10.46
C PRO A 98 4.92 1.24 -9.16
N ALA A 99 5.52 2.21 -8.46
CA ALA A 99 6.24 1.97 -7.22
C ALA A 99 5.30 1.54 -6.08
N ASN A 100 4.12 2.14 -5.97
CA ASN A 100 3.15 1.80 -4.93
C ASN A 100 2.54 0.40 -5.16
N ILE A 101 2.25 0.02 -6.41
CA ILE A 101 1.76 -1.34 -6.72
C ILE A 101 2.81 -2.38 -6.37
N ALA A 102 4.06 -2.18 -6.82
CA ALA A 102 5.15 -3.09 -6.50
C ALA A 102 5.37 -3.22 -5.00
N GLY A 103 5.32 -2.10 -4.27
CA GLY A 103 5.42 -2.09 -2.83
C GLY A 103 4.31 -2.89 -2.14
N LEU A 104 3.05 -2.67 -2.53
CA LEU A 104 1.90 -3.37 -1.94
C LEU A 104 1.90 -4.87 -2.27
N GLN A 105 2.45 -5.27 -3.42
CA GLN A 105 2.67 -6.68 -3.74
C GLN A 105 3.70 -7.30 -2.79
N ILE A 106 4.85 -6.66 -2.58
CA ILE A 106 5.89 -7.15 -1.66
C ILE A 106 5.34 -7.22 -0.23
N PHE A 107 4.55 -6.23 0.18
CA PHE A 107 3.85 -6.27 1.46
C PHE A 107 2.91 -7.48 1.56
N ASN A 108 2.10 -7.75 0.54
CA ASN A 108 1.19 -8.90 0.53
C ASN A 108 1.94 -10.24 0.62
N GLU A 109 3.05 -10.37 -0.08
CA GLU A 109 3.90 -11.57 -0.04
C GLU A 109 4.46 -11.81 1.35
N ALA A 110 5.00 -10.76 2.00
CA ALA A 110 5.51 -10.86 3.35
C ALA A 110 4.38 -11.16 4.36
N PHE A 111 3.23 -10.50 4.23
CA PHE A 111 2.06 -10.71 5.08
C PHE A 111 1.53 -12.14 5.00
N VAL A 112 1.40 -12.70 3.78
CA VAL A 112 1.03 -14.10 3.55
C VAL A 112 2.07 -15.06 4.14
N SER A 113 3.36 -14.76 3.97
CA SER A 113 4.45 -15.57 4.51
C SER A 113 4.38 -15.68 6.03
N GLU A 114 4.13 -14.57 6.72
CA GLU A 114 3.98 -14.53 8.18
C GLU A 114 2.75 -15.32 8.66
N ILE A 115 1.60 -15.13 8.01
CA ILE A 115 0.37 -15.88 8.35
C ILE A 115 0.58 -17.38 8.14
N ASN A 116 1.19 -17.79 7.02
CA ASN A 116 1.47 -19.20 6.74
C ASN A 116 2.40 -19.80 7.80
N THR A 117 3.47 -19.09 8.13
CA THR A 117 4.50 -19.55 9.08
C THR A 117 3.91 -19.71 10.49
N ARG A 118 3.11 -18.75 10.95
CA ARG A 118 2.57 -18.74 12.32
C ARG A 118 1.27 -19.52 12.47
N GLY A 119 0.44 -19.55 11.43
CA GLY A 119 -0.87 -20.19 11.43
C GLY A 119 -0.87 -21.63 10.90
N ASN A 120 0.28 -22.15 10.44
CA ASN A 120 0.38 -23.43 9.73
C ASN A 120 -0.61 -23.52 8.55
N MET A 121 -0.67 -22.45 7.76
CA MET A 121 -1.56 -22.31 6.61
C MET A 121 -0.78 -22.43 5.29
N SER A 122 -1.50 -22.48 4.16
CA SER A 122 -0.90 -22.55 2.82
C SER A 122 -1.57 -21.57 1.86
N LEU A 123 -1.64 -20.32 2.30
CA LEU A 123 -2.19 -19.20 1.52
C LEU A 123 -1.22 -18.78 0.42
N LYS A 124 -1.78 -18.20 -0.65
CA LYS A 124 -1.03 -17.52 -1.71
C LYS A 124 -1.44 -16.05 -1.80
N THR A 125 -0.69 -15.24 -2.52
CA THR A 125 -1.15 -13.90 -2.87
C THR A 125 -2.29 -13.98 -3.90
N GLY A 126 -3.31 -13.15 -3.68
CA GLY A 126 -4.48 -13.03 -4.53
C GLY A 126 -4.42 -11.80 -5.43
N LYS A 127 -5.60 -11.27 -5.76
CA LYS A 127 -5.73 -10.05 -6.55
C LYS A 127 -5.38 -8.83 -5.70
N LEU A 128 -4.69 -7.88 -6.31
CA LEU A 128 -4.59 -6.51 -5.83
C LEU A 128 -5.60 -5.66 -6.60
N VAL A 129 -6.53 -5.05 -5.89
CA VAL A 129 -7.57 -4.17 -6.44
C VAL A 129 -7.27 -2.75 -5.98
N PHE A 130 -7.23 -1.80 -6.90
CA PHE A 130 -6.89 -0.41 -6.61
C PHE A 130 -8.01 0.53 -7.03
N HIS A 131 -8.50 1.31 -6.07
CA HIS A 131 -9.42 2.41 -6.31
C HIS A 131 -8.68 3.72 -6.11
N SER A 132 -8.84 4.66 -7.04
CA SER A 132 -8.29 6.01 -6.90
C SER A 132 -9.35 7.05 -7.16
N LYS A 133 -9.53 7.99 -6.21
CA LYS A 133 -10.42 9.14 -6.41
C LYS A 133 -9.87 10.10 -7.47
N ASN A 134 -8.57 10.33 -7.47
CA ASN A 134 -7.92 11.22 -8.41
C ASN A 134 -6.60 10.61 -8.89
N CYS A 135 -6.69 9.81 -9.95
CA CYS A 135 -5.53 9.30 -10.66
C CYS A 135 -5.13 10.33 -11.73
N HIS A 136 -3.93 10.91 -11.62
CA HIS A 136 -3.53 12.06 -12.44
C HIS A 136 -2.07 11.98 -12.87
N ILE A 137 -1.77 12.75 -13.91
CA ILE A 137 -0.42 12.96 -14.43
C ILE A 137 -0.09 14.44 -14.25
N TYR A 138 1.06 14.76 -13.66
CA TYR A 138 1.50 16.15 -13.57
C TYR A 138 1.95 16.65 -14.94
N ASN A 139 1.69 17.92 -15.25
CA ASN A 139 2.09 18.52 -16.53
C ASN A 139 3.61 18.37 -16.81
N ARG A 140 4.45 18.42 -15.75
CA ARG A 140 5.90 18.20 -15.86
C ARG A 140 6.28 16.81 -16.37
N GLN A 141 5.42 15.81 -16.21
CA GLN A 141 5.62 14.42 -16.64
C GLN A 141 5.17 14.17 -18.08
N ASN A 142 4.50 15.13 -18.74
CA ASN A 142 3.92 14.91 -20.07
C ASN A 142 4.94 14.44 -21.12
N LYS A 143 6.18 14.94 -21.07
CA LYS A 143 7.24 14.48 -21.98
C LYS A 143 7.59 13.01 -21.75
N LEU A 144 7.75 12.63 -20.49
CA LEU A 144 8.10 11.27 -20.07
C LEU A 144 6.99 10.28 -20.39
N VAL A 145 5.73 10.66 -20.14
CA VAL A 145 4.55 9.85 -20.49
C VAL A 145 4.47 9.63 -22.00
N LYS A 146 4.68 10.69 -22.80
CA LYS A 146 4.70 10.56 -24.26
C LYS A 146 5.79 9.61 -24.74
N GLU A 147 6.95 9.61 -24.09
CA GLU A 147 8.05 8.70 -24.41
C GLU A 147 7.72 7.26 -24.02
N LEU A 148 7.18 7.04 -22.82
CA LEU A 148 6.74 5.73 -22.34
C LEU A 148 5.68 5.09 -23.26
N LEU A 149 4.77 5.90 -23.80
CA LEU A 149 3.70 5.44 -24.69
C LEU A 149 4.14 5.30 -26.15
N ARG A 150 5.39 5.61 -26.51
CA ARG A 150 5.87 5.36 -27.88
C ARG A 150 5.92 3.85 -28.10
N PRO A 151 5.30 3.34 -29.18
CA PRO A 151 5.49 1.96 -29.57
C PRO A 151 6.98 1.72 -29.81
N GLU A 152 7.49 0.59 -29.32
CA GLU A 152 8.81 0.13 -29.74
C GLU A 152 8.79 0.01 -31.26
N LYS A 153 9.76 0.64 -31.94
CA LYS A 153 9.95 0.38 -33.37
C LYS A 153 10.28 -1.09 -33.49
N THR A 154 9.33 -1.89 -33.95
CA THR A 154 9.55 -3.27 -34.32
C THR A 154 10.71 -3.26 -35.30
N LYS A 155 11.88 -3.77 -34.89
CA LYS A 155 12.98 -4.01 -35.82
C LYS A 155 12.45 -5.03 -36.82
N LYS A 156 12.10 -4.56 -38.03
CA LYS A 156 11.90 -5.41 -39.19
C LYS A 156 13.22 -6.06 -39.59
#